data_AF-A0A8S9S0M6-F1
#
_entry.id   AF-A0A8S9S0M6-F1
#
_cell.length_a   1.000
_cell.length_b   1.000
_cell.length_c   1.000
_cell.angle_alpha   90.00
_cell.angle_beta   90.00
_cell.angle_gamma   90.00
#
_symmetry.space_group_name_H-M   'P 1'
#
loop_
_entity.id
_entity.type
_entity.pdbx_description
1 polymer ?
#
loop_
_entity_poly.entity_id
_entity_poly.type
_entity_poly.pdbx_seq_one_letter_code
_entity_poly.pdbx_strand_id
1 'polypeptide(L)'
;LRIAYFGVLGRGWKASELRLKSWDDLQKLWYVLLKEKNMLMTQRQMLQAQNMMFPNPERIPKVRRSMCRIKHVLTERAIEEPDPRRSAEMKRMVNAM
;
A
#
# COMPACT_ATOMS: atom_id res chain seq x y z
N LEU A 1 -10.20 -13.34 -20.06
CA LEU A 1 -8.74 -13.12 -19.99
C LEU A 1 -8.40 -11.75 -20.58
N ARG A 2 -8.48 -10.67 -19.79
CA ARG A 2 -8.00 -9.34 -20.23
C ARG A 2 -6.59 -9.14 -19.67
N ILE A 3 -5.59 -9.51 -20.48
CA ILE A 3 -4.20 -9.09 -20.31
C ILE A 3 -4.16 -7.63 -20.77
N ALA A 4 -4.56 -6.71 -19.90
CA ALA A 4 -4.57 -5.28 -20.19
C ALA A 4 -4.07 -4.51 -18.97
N TYR A 5 -2.78 -4.67 -18.62
CA TYR A 5 -2.10 -3.74 -17.73
C TYR A 5 -0.63 -3.56 -18.17
N PHE A 6 -0.42 -3.27 -19.46
CA PHE A 6 0.77 -2.56 -19.94
C PHE A 6 0.53 -1.04 -19.89
N GLY A 7 -0.13 -0.55 -18.83
CA GLY A 7 -0.23 0.88 -18.56
C GLY A 7 1.09 1.38 -17.97
N VAL A 8 1.45 2.63 -18.23
CA VAL A 8 2.62 3.29 -17.65
C VAL A 8 2.64 3.04 -16.14
N LEU A 9 3.68 2.35 -15.65
CA LEU A 9 3.86 2.09 -14.23
C LEU A 9 4.15 3.42 -13.53
N GLY A 10 3.11 3.98 -12.90
CA GLY A 10 3.21 5.24 -12.18
C GLY A 10 4.29 5.23 -11.10
N ARG A 11 4.79 6.41 -10.75
CA ARG A 11 5.73 6.60 -9.65
C ARG A 11 5.09 6.19 -8.32
N GLY A 12 5.85 5.58 -7.42
CA GLY A 12 5.39 5.31 -6.06
C GLY A 12 5.17 6.60 -5.26
N TRP A 13 4.30 6.52 -4.24
CA TRP A 13 3.97 7.63 -3.35
C TRP A 13 5.17 8.06 -2.50
N LYS A 14 5.43 9.38 -2.43
CA LYS A 14 6.42 9.95 -1.50
C LYS A 14 5.77 10.21 -0.14
N ALA A 15 6.55 10.13 0.94
CA ALA A 15 6.05 10.40 2.29
C ALA A 15 5.49 11.83 2.43
N SER A 16 6.16 12.83 1.83
CA SER A 16 5.70 14.22 1.82
C SER A 16 4.31 14.40 1.21
N GLU A 17 3.98 13.64 0.17
CA GLU A 17 2.66 13.68 -0.49
C GLU A 17 1.58 13.05 0.38
N LEU A 18 1.92 11.98 1.10
CA LEU A 18 1.01 11.26 1.98
C LEU A 18 0.70 12.05 3.26
N ARG A 19 1.66 12.85 3.76
CA ARG A 19 1.44 13.70 4.95
C ARG A 19 0.35 14.75 4.75
N LEU A 20 0.11 15.18 3.50
CA LEU A 20 -0.91 16.15 3.14
C LEU A 20 -2.32 15.56 2.99
N LYS A 21 -2.49 14.24 3.19
CA LYS A 21 -3.77 13.55 3.02
C LYS A 21 -4.50 13.30 4.34
N SER A 22 -5.83 13.31 4.31
CA SER A 22 -6.66 12.97 5.47
C SER A 22 -6.47 11.50 5.87
N TRP A 23 -6.91 11.14 7.07
CA TRP A 23 -6.88 9.74 7.51
C TRP A 23 -7.73 8.83 6.59
N ASP A 24 -8.94 9.28 6.22
CA ASP A 24 -9.83 8.56 5.32
C ASP A 24 -9.23 8.34 3.93
N ASP A 25 -8.56 9.34 3.37
CA ASP A 25 -7.91 9.22 2.07
C ASP A 25 -6.76 8.22 2.10
N LEU A 26 -5.97 8.23 3.19
CA LEU A 26 -4.90 7.26 3.40
C LEU A 26 -5.44 5.84 3.58
N GLN A 27 -6.58 5.67 4.28
CA GLN A 27 -7.22 4.38 4.43
C GLN A 27 -7.80 3.88 3.09
N LYS A 28 -8.48 4.73 2.32
CA LYS A 28 -8.96 4.39 0.97
C LYS A 28 -7.81 3.98 0.06
N LEU A 29 -6.72 4.76 0.08
CA LEU A 29 -5.51 4.45 -0.68
C LEU A 29 -4.89 3.12 -0.25
N TRP A 30 -4.85 2.83 1.06
CA TRP A 30 -4.41 1.52 1.57
C TRP A 30 -5.19 0.37 0.94
N TYR A 31 -6.53 0.46 0.89
CA TYR A 31 -7.35 -0.58 0.28
C TYR A 31 -7.14 -0.72 -1.23
N VAL A 32 -6.91 0.37 -1.95
CA VAL A 32 -6.56 0.32 -3.37
C VAL A 32 -5.24 -0.45 -3.57
N LEU A 33 -4.21 -0.11 -2.79
CA LEU A 33 -2.91 -0.80 -2.84
C LEU A 33 -3.00 -2.26 -2.39
N LEU A 34 -3.86 -2.57 -1.42
CA LEU A 34 -4.09 -3.93 -0.94
C LEU A 34 -4.72 -4.81 -2.04
N LYS A 35 -5.73 -4.29 -2.76
CA LYS A 35 -6.33 -4.98 -3.90
C LYS A 35 -5.31 -5.21 -5.01
N GLU A 36 -4.49 -4.21 -5.32
CA GLU A 36 -3.41 -4.34 -6.30
C GLU A 36 -2.38 -5.40 -5.88
N LYS A 37 -1.91 -5.37 -4.63
CA LYS A 37 -0.98 -6.37 -4.09
C LYS A 37 -1.56 -7.78 -4.23
N ASN A 38 -2.82 -7.98 -3.86
CA ASN A 38 -3.47 -9.28 -3.95
C ASN A 38 -3.57 -9.76 -5.40
N MET A 39 -3.99 -8.89 -6.33
CA MET A 39 -4.01 -9.19 -7.76
C MET A 39 -2.63 -9.59 -8.29
N LEU A 40 -1.57 -8.87 -7.92
CA LEU A 40 -0.20 -9.17 -8.36
C LEU A 40 0.31 -10.49 -7.80
N MET A 41 -0.04 -10.82 -6.55
CA MET A 41 0.33 -12.10 -5.93
C MET A 41 -0.35 -13.27 -6.65
N THR A 42 -1.64 -13.14 -6.96
CA THR A 42 -2.38 -14.15 -7.74
C THR A 42 -1.77 -14.31 -9.13
N GLN A 43 -1.49 -13.22 -9.84
CA GLN A 43 -0.85 -13.26 -11.16
C GLN A 43 0.53 -13.94 -11.10
N ARG A 44 1.34 -13.63 -10.09
CA ARG A 44 2.64 -14.27 -9.88
C ARG A 44 2.51 -15.78 -9.68
N GLN A 45 1.56 -16.22 -8.86
CA GLN A 45 1.30 -17.65 -8.64
C GLN A 45 0.83 -18.35 -9.92
N MET A 46 -0.08 -17.73 -10.69
CA MET A 46 -0.56 -18.28 -11.96
C MET A 46 0.56 -18.45 -12.98
N LEU A 47 1.42 -17.44 -13.15
CA LEU A 47 2.54 -17.50 -14.08
C LEU A 47 3.58 -18.52 -13.64
N GLN A 48 3.88 -18.59 -12.34
CA GLN A 48 4.75 -19.63 -11.78
C GLN A 48 4.22 -21.04 -12.06
N ALA A 49 2.91 -21.27 -11.91
CA ALA A 49 2.29 -22.56 -12.22
C ALA A 49 2.37 -22.92 -13.71
N GLN A 50 2.42 -21.92 -14.59
CA GLN A 50 2.60 -22.09 -16.04
C GLN A 50 4.08 -22.06 -16.48
N ASN A 51 5.01 -22.05 -15.52
CA ASN A 51 6.45 -21.91 -15.75
C ASN A 51 6.84 -20.66 -16.57
N MET A 52 6.04 -19.59 -16.44
CA MET A 52 6.22 -18.30 -17.10
C MET A 52 6.82 -17.26 -16.16
N MET A 53 7.62 -16.35 -16.73
CA MET A 53 8.23 -15.25 -15.98
C MET A 53 7.20 -14.16 -15.68
N PHE A 54 7.27 -13.59 -14.46
CA PHE A 54 6.39 -12.50 -14.05
C PHE A 54 6.81 -11.19 -14.73
N PRO A 55 5.93 -10.56 -15.53
CA PRO A 55 6.24 -9.28 -16.15
C PRO A 55 6.28 -8.20 -15.07
N ASN A 56 7.35 -7.40 -15.06
CA ASN A 56 7.57 -6.27 -14.14
C ASN A 56 7.63 -6.67 -12.65
N PRO A 57 8.63 -7.48 -12.23
CA PRO A 57 8.79 -7.95 -10.85
C PRO A 57 8.95 -6.81 -9.83
N GLU A 58 9.35 -5.62 -10.26
CA GLU A 58 9.53 -4.46 -9.40
C GLU A 58 8.21 -3.81 -8.95
N ARG A 59 7.08 -4.17 -9.57
CA ARG A 59 5.75 -3.64 -9.21
C ARG A 59 5.33 -4.01 -7.78
N ILE A 60 5.54 -5.27 -7.37
CA ILE A 60 5.22 -5.73 -6.00
C ILE A 60 6.01 -4.93 -4.94
N PRO A 61 7.35 -4.78 -5.04
CA PRO A 61 8.11 -3.91 -4.15
C PRO A 61 7.65 -2.45 -4.13
N LYS A 62 7.21 -1.88 -5.27
CA LYS A 62 6.71 -0.49 -5.34
C LYS A 62 5.41 -0.32 -4.55
N VAL A 63 4.47 -1.26 -4.70
CA VAL A 63 3.20 -1.28 -3.94
C VAL A 63 3.48 -1.41 -2.45
N ARG A 64 4.31 -2.39 -2.06
CA ARG A 64 4.70 -2.61 -0.65
C ARG A 64 5.37 -1.39 -0.03
N ARG A 65 6.25 -0.70 -0.76
CA ARG A 65 6.88 0.55 -0.29
C ARG A 65 5.87 1.67 -0.05
N SER A 66 4.89 1.83 -0.93
CA SER A 66 3.82 2.83 -0.75
C SER A 66 2.96 2.51 0.46
N MET A 67 2.59 1.24 0.65
CA MET A 67 1.88 0.77 1.85
C MET A 67 2.68 1.07 3.12
N CYS A 68 3.97 0.72 3.17
CA CYS A 68 4.84 1.01 4.31
C CYS A 68 4.88 2.50 4.66
N ARG A 69 4.96 3.39 3.66
CA ARG A 69 4.93 4.84 3.87
C ARG A 69 3.62 5.35 4.44
N ILE A 70 2.48 4.76 4.06
CA ILE A 70 1.18 5.09 4.66
C ILE A 70 1.21 4.75 6.16
N LYS A 71 1.62 3.54 6.53
CA LYS A 71 1.74 3.15 7.94
C LYS A 71 2.66 4.09 8.70
N HIS A 72 3.82 4.40 8.11
CA HIS A 72 4.78 5.32 8.72
C HIS A 72 4.17 6.70 9.01
N VAL A 73 3.53 7.34 8.03
CA VAL A 73 2.87 8.65 8.22
C VAL A 73 1.76 8.59 9.26
N LEU A 74 0.97 7.51 9.29
CA LEU A 74 -0.06 7.36 10.32
C LEU A 74 0.52 7.10 11.71
N THR A 75 1.64 6.38 11.81
CA THR A 75 2.39 6.19 13.07
C THR A 75 2.98 7.51 13.57
N GLU A 76 3.56 8.34 12.69
CA GLU A 76 4.02 9.69 13.04
C GLU A 76 2.89 10.48 13.72
N ARG A 77 1.71 10.54 13.07
CA ARG A 77 0.53 11.22 13.63
C ARG A 77 0.08 10.65 14.98
N ALA A 78 0.15 9.33 15.15
CA ALA A 78 -0.23 8.70 16.40
C ALA A 78 0.77 8.97 17.54
N ILE A 79 2.03 9.28 17.24
CA ILE A 79 3.05 9.69 18.21
C ILE A 79 2.84 11.14 18.64
N GLU A 80 2.43 12.00 17.71
CA GLU A 80 2.17 13.43 17.96
C GLU A 80 0.84 13.70 18.70
N GLU A 81 -0.09 12.74 18.72
CA GLU A 81 -1.38 12.86 19.41
C GLU A 81 -1.18 12.95 20.95
N PRO A 82 -1.57 14.07 21.59
CA PRO A 82 -1.35 14.28 23.02
C PRO A 82 -2.27 13.42 23.91
N ASP A 83 -3.46 13.05 23.44
CA ASP A 83 -4.36 12.18 24.21
C ASP A 83 -3.89 10.72 24.13
N PRO A 84 -3.48 10.09 25.25
CA PRO A 84 -3.00 8.71 25.27
C PRO A 84 -4.04 7.70 24.76
N ARG A 85 -5.34 7.96 24.95
CA ARG A 85 -6.41 7.06 24.50
C ARG A 85 -6.53 7.09 22.98
N ARG A 86 -6.53 8.30 22.40
CA ARG A 86 -6.56 8.49 20.94
C ARG A 86 -5.29 7.96 20.29
N SER A 87 -4.12 8.23 20.86
CA SER A 87 -2.84 7.68 20.40
C SER A 87 -2.87 6.14 20.36
N ALA A 88 -3.40 5.50 21.41
CA ALA A 88 -3.53 4.05 21.47
C ALA A 88 -4.50 3.49 20.41
N GLU A 89 -5.64 4.16 20.20
CA GLU A 89 -6.60 3.80 19.17
C GLU A 89 -5.99 3.92 17.77
N MET A 90 -5.34 5.04 17.47
CA MET A 90 -4.65 5.25 16.19
C MET A 90 -3.59 4.17 15.93
N LYS A 91 -2.76 3.85 16.93
CA LYS A 91 -1.76 2.77 16.83
C LYS A 91 -2.42 1.42 16.54
N ARG A 92 -3.54 1.10 17.21
CA ARG A 92 -4.31 -0.11 16.95
C ARG A 92 -4.83 -0.15 15.51
N MET A 93 -5.38 0.94 15.01
CA MET A 93 -5.89 1.02 13.63
C MET A 93 -4.76 0.85 12.61
N VAL A 94 -3.60 1.49 12.82
CA VAL A 94 -2.44 1.35 11.93
C VAL A 94 -1.90 -0.07 11.92
N ASN A 95 -1.93 -0.76 13.06
CA ASN A 95 -1.51 -2.17 13.13
C ASN A 95 -2.50 -3.12 12.46
N ALA A 96 -3.79 -2.77 12.43
CA ALA A 96 -4.83 -3.53 11.74
C ALA A 96 -4.84 -3.32 10.22
N MET A 97 -4.12 -2.30 9.70
CA MET A 97 -3.86 -2.12 8.27
C MET A 97 -2.80 -3.11 7.78
#